data_AF-A0AA39RVF6-F1
#
_entry.id   AF-A0AA39RVF6-F1
#
_cell.length_a   1.000
_cell.length_b   1.000
_cell.length_c   1.000
_cell.angle_alpha   90.00
_cell.angle_beta   90.00
_cell.angle_gamma   90.00
#
_symmetry.space_group_name_H-M   'P 1'
#
loop_
_entity.id
_entity.type
_entity.pdbx_description
1 polymer ?
#
loop_
_entity_poly.entity_id
_entity_poly.type
_entity_poly.pdbx_seq_one_letter_code
_entity_poly.pdbx_strand_id
1 'polypeptide(L)'
;MKAWNAQKGGAAAILVADDKIEPLITMDTPEEENADAEYLQNITIPSALISKSLGDSIKKSLTGGEMVNMNLDWTEALPLLLLLPLFVEAAALAHRRRLQLPVS
;
A
#
# COMPACT_ATOMS: atom_id res chain seq x y z
N MET A 1 -15.17 -5.37 -11.28
CA MET A 1 -15.82 -6.22 -10.25
C MET A 1 -14.89 -7.10 -9.38
N LYS A 2 -13.58 -7.25 -9.67
CA LYS A 2 -12.68 -8.18 -8.93
C LYS A 2 -12.61 -7.93 -7.41
N ALA A 3 -12.34 -6.68 -7.01
CA ALA A 3 -12.18 -6.33 -5.58
C ALA A 3 -13.49 -6.45 -4.78
N TRP A 4 -14.62 -6.08 -5.37
CA TRP A 4 -15.95 -6.25 -4.76
C TRP A 4 -16.24 -7.72 -4.42
N ASN A 5 -15.99 -8.63 -5.38
CA ASN A 5 -16.22 -10.05 -5.17
C ASN A 5 -15.30 -10.63 -4.09
N ALA A 6 -14.02 -10.22 -4.08
CA ALA A 6 -13.08 -10.63 -3.04
C ALA A 6 -13.53 -10.15 -1.65
N GLN A 7 -13.98 -8.90 -1.53
CA GLN A 7 -14.51 -8.36 -0.28
C GLN A 7 -15.74 -9.11 0.21
N LYS A 8 -16.71 -9.39 -0.68
CA LYS A 8 -17.89 -10.20 -0.32
C LYS A 8 -17.55 -11.63 0.06
N GLY A 9 -16.43 -12.17 -0.43
CA GLY A 9 -15.86 -13.45 -0.02
C GLY A 9 -15.08 -13.42 1.30
N GLY A 10 -15.00 -12.27 1.98
CA GLY A 10 -14.28 -12.14 3.25
C GLY A 10 -12.77 -11.98 3.12
N ALA A 11 -12.26 -11.65 1.93
CA ALA A 11 -10.83 -11.36 1.76
C ALA A 11 -10.46 -10.07 2.51
N ALA A 12 -9.28 -10.06 3.14
CA ALA A 12 -8.74 -8.88 3.80
C ALA A 12 -8.05 -7.90 2.83
N ALA A 13 -7.59 -8.38 1.68
CA ALA A 13 -6.98 -7.62 0.60
C ALA A 13 -7.05 -8.44 -0.70
N ILE A 14 -6.84 -7.78 -1.85
CA ILE A 14 -6.76 -8.44 -3.16
C ILE A 14 -5.48 -8.05 -3.90
N LEU A 15 -4.77 -9.06 -4.40
CA LEU A 15 -3.73 -8.90 -5.41
C LEU A 15 -4.26 -9.36 -6.76
N VAL A 16 -4.23 -8.47 -7.74
CA VAL A 16 -4.60 -8.80 -9.12
C VAL A 16 -3.30 -8.99 -9.89
N ALA A 17 -3.06 -10.20 -10.40
CA ALA A 17 -1.90 -10.45 -11.24
C ALA A 17 -2.19 -10.08 -12.69
N ASP A 18 -1.22 -9.43 -13.31
CA ASP A 18 -1.18 -9.19 -14.75
C ASP A 18 -1.22 -10.53 -15.52
N ASP A 19 -1.82 -10.52 -16.72
CA ASP A 19 -1.88 -11.66 -17.62
C ASP A 19 -0.72 -11.70 -18.62
N LYS A 20 0.06 -10.62 -18.73
CA LYS A 20 1.23 -10.49 -19.60
C LYS A 20 2.52 -10.23 -18.83
N ILE A 21 3.65 -10.51 -19.50
CA ILE A 21 4.98 -10.17 -18.99
C ILE A 21 5.33 -8.79 -19.55
N GLU A 22 4.87 -7.75 -18.88
CA GLU A 22 5.10 -6.35 -19.24
C GLU A 22 5.32 -5.48 -18.00
N PRO A 23 5.85 -4.25 -18.15
CA PRO A 23 5.87 -3.29 -17.06
C PRO A 23 4.45 -3.03 -16.55
N LEU A 24 4.30 -2.93 -15.23
CA LEU A 24 3.02 -2.57 -14.64
C LEU A 24 2.63 -1.17 -15.10
N ILE A 25 1.54 -1.10 -15.85
CA ILE A 25 0.85 0.16 -16.13
C ILE A 25 -0.12 0.45 -14.99
N THR A 26 -0.32 1.73 -14.68
CA THR A 26 -1.30 2.15 -13.68
C THR A 26 -2.68 1.64 -14.08
N MET A 27 -3.44 1.16 -13.09
CA MET A 27 -4.84 0.79 -13.29
C MET A 27 -5.71 2.07 -13.39
N ASP A 28 -5.36 2.97 -14.30
CA ASP A 28 -5.99 4.29 -14.46
C ASP A 28 -7.34 4.21 -15.18
N THR A 29 -7.59 3.11 -15.90
CA THR A 29 -8.86 2.84 -16.57
C THR A 29 -9.39 1.49 -16.13
N PRO A 30 -10.47 1.41 -15.34
CA PRO A 30 -11.15 0.15 -15.14
C PRO A 30 -11.65 -0.34 -16.51
N GLU A 31 -11.29 -1.56 -16.92
CA GLU A 31 -11.76 -2.12 -18.21
C GLU A 31 -13.29 -2.37 -18.24
N GLU A 32 -13.96 -2.20 -17.10
CA GLU A 32 -15.41 -2.27 -16.99
C GLU A 32 -16.01 -0.87 -17.18
N GLU A 33 -16.26 -0.51 -18.44
CA GLU A 33 -17.00 0.70 -18.89
C GLU A 33 -18.42 0.82 -18.27
N ASN A 34 -18.88 -0.20 -17.56
CA ASN A 34 -20.17 -0.30 -16.86
C ASN A 34 -20.02 -0.62 -15.36
N ALA A 35 -18.91 -0.26 -14.72
CA ALA A 35 -18.85 -0.28 -13.26
C ALA A 35 -19.71 0.87 -12.74
N ASP A 36 -20.95 0.57 -12.31
CA ASP A 36 -21.79 1.56 -11.62
C ASP A 36 -20.94 2.27 -10.57
N ALA A 37 -20.95 3.61 -10.56
CA ALA A 37 -20.13 4.43 -9.67
C ALA A 37 -20.29 4.05 -8.18
N GLU A 38 -21.41 3.39 -7.85
CA GLU A 38 -21.72 2.82 -6.55
C GLU A 38 -20.80 1.65 -6.14
N TYR A 39 -20.29 0.85 -7.08
CA TYR A 39 -19.36 -0.26 -6.78
C TYR A 39 -17.97 0.24 -6.38
N LEU A 40 -17.46 1.29 -7.03
CA LEU A 40 -16.14 1.84 -6.72
C LEU A 40 -16.11 2.51 -5.34
N GLN A 41 -17.21 3.15 -4.94
CA GLN A 41 -17.30 3.83 -3.64
C GLN A 41 -17.39 2.87 -2.44
N ASN A 42 -17.75 1.60 -2.67
CA ASN A 42 -18.01 0.63 -1.59
C ASN A 42 -16.90 -0.44 -1.43
N ILE A 43 -15.81 -0.36 -2.19
CA ILE A 43 -14.63 -1.20 -1.98
C ILE A 43 -13.81 -0.59 -0.83
N THR A 44 -13.64 -1.34 0.25
CA THR A 44 -12.91 -0.93 1.46
C THR A 44 -11.65 -1.76 1.70
N ILE A 45 -11.49 -2.89 1.01
CA ILE A 45 -10.28 -3.70 1.11
C ILE A 45 -9.15 -3.13 0.22
N PRO A 46 -7.89 -3.19 0.66
CA PRO A 46 -6.75 -2.82 -0.17
C PRO A 46 -6.69 -3.67 -1.44
N SER A 47 -6.44 -3.01 -2.58
CA SER A 47 -6.25 -3.67 -3.88
C SER A 47 -4.95 -3.23 -4.53
N ALA A 48 -4.13 -4.19 -4.98
CA ALA A 48 -2.90 -3.90 -5.70
C ALA A 48 -2.79 -4.74 -6.99
N LEU A 49 -2.29 -4.11 -8.05
CA LEU A 49 -1.88 -4.80 -9.28
C LEU A 49 -0.44 -5.30 -9.09
N ILE A 50 -0.18 -6.56 -9.40
CA ILE A 50 1.13 -7.19 -9.32
C ILE A 50 1.53 -7.78 -10.68
N SER A 51 2.83 -7.92 -10.91
CA SER A 51 3.32 -8.49 -12.17
C SER A 51 2.90 -9.96 -12.30
N LYS A 52 2.76 -10.42 -13.55
CA LYS A 52 2.52 -11.84 -13.84
C LYS A 52 3.57 -12.75 -13.19
N SER A 53 4.85 -12.36 -13.25
CA SER A 53 5.94 -13.16 -12.69
C SER A 53 5.84 -13.33 -11.17
N LEU A 54 5.44 -12.28 -10.44
CA LEU A 54 5.19 -12.36 -9.01
C LEU A 54 3.96 -13.24 -8.71
N GLY A 55 2.87 -13.03 -9.45
CA GLY A 55 1.65 -13.84 -9.33
C GLY A 55 1.89 -15.33 -9.58
N ASP A 56 2.67 -15.67 -10.61
CA ASP A 56 3.04 -17.06 -10.93
C ASP A 56 3.93 -17.67 -9.85
N SER A 57 4.85 -16.89 -9.26
CA SER A 57 5.71 -17.34 -8.16
C SER A 57 4.89 -17.64 -6.91
N ILE A 58 3.94 -16.78 -6.54
CA ILE A 58 3.02 -17.00 -5.41
C ILE A 58 2.19 -18.26 -5.65
N LYS A 59 1.57 -18.40 -6.83
CA LYS A 59 0.78 -19.59 -7.19
C LYS A 59 1.61 -20.85 -7.06
N LYS A 60 2.85 -20.85 -7.56
CA LYS A 60 3.75 -22.01 -7.49
C LYS A 60 4.02 -22.42 -6.03
N SER A 61 4.38 -21.48 -5.15
CA SER A 61 4.58 -21.77 -3.72
C SER A 61 3.33 -22.32 -3.05
N LEU A 62 2.16 -21.71 -3.28
CA LEU A 62 0.90 -22.19 -2.72
C LEU A 62 0.53 -23.60 -3.23
N THR A 63 0.74 -23.90 -4.51
CA THR A 63 0.53 -25.26 -5.05
C THR A 63 1.50 -26.28 -4.48
N GLY A 64 2.66 -25.85 -4.00
CA GLY A 64 3.63 -26.68 -3.27
C GLY A 64 3.25 -26.94 -1.81
N GLY A 65 2.14 -26.35 -1.31
CA GLY A 65 1.72 -26.46 0.08
C GLY A 65 2.41 -25.47 1.03
N GLU A 66 3.18 -24.52 0.49
CA GLU A 66 3.84 -23.49 1.29
C GLU A 66 2.84 -22.39 1.67
N MET A 67 3.05 -21.77 2.84
CA MET A 67 2.38 -20.51 3.17
C MET A 67 3.18 -19.33 2.65
N VAL A 68 2.49 -18.40 2.01
CA VAL A 68 3.08 -17.13 1.55
C VAL A 68 2.59 -16.01 2.46
N ASN A 69 3.50 -15.37 3.18
CA ASN A 69 3.19 -14.20 4.00
C ASN A 69 3.52 -12.91 3.23
N MET A 70 2.61 -11.93 3.26
CA MET A 70 2.75 -10.68 2.53
C MET A 70 2.49 -9.48 3.44
N ASN A 71 3.33 -8.46 3.32
CA ASN A 71 3.13 -7.16 3.97
C ASN A 71 2.78 -6.13 2.88
N LEU A 72 1.66 -5.42 3.07
CA LEU A 72 1.24 -4.34 2.19
C LEU A 72 1.45 -3.02 2.93
N ASP A 73 2.30 -2.17 2.38
CA ASP A 73 2.59 -0.85 2.92
C ASP A 73 2.10 0.21 1.92
N TRP A 74 1.10 0.97 2.35
CA TRP A 74 0.48 2.08 1.62
C TRP A 74 0.83 3.43 2.27
N THR A 75 1.81 3.45 3.18
CA THR A 75 2.32 4.72 3.64
C THR A 75 3.00 5.41 2.46
N GLU A 76 2.56 6.63 2.15
CA GLU A 76 3.33 7.53 1.31
C GLU A 76 4.73 7.60 1.94
N ALA A 77 5.73 7.08 1.24
CA ALA A 77 7.11 7.20 1.67
C ALA A 77 7.46 8.68 1.60
N LEU A 78 7.18 9.42 2.69
CA LEU A 78 7.63 10.80 2.83
C LEU A 78 9.16 10.73 2.71
N PRO A 79 9.77 11.37 1.69
CA PRO A 79 11.22 11.39 1.60
C PRO A 79 11.80 11.81 2.95
N LEU A 80 12.87 11.14 3.40
CA LEU A 80 13.54 11.46 4.67
C LEU A 80 13.83 12.98 4.80
N LEU A 81 13.96 13.66 3.65
CA LEU A 81 14.11 15.11 3.51
C LEU A 81 12.92 15.93 4.06
N LEU A 82 11.68 15.44 3.96
CA LEU A 82 10.49 16.13 4.47
C LEU A 82 10.36 16.09 6.00
N LEU A 83 11.12 15.22 6.68
CA LEU A 83 11.13 15.13 8.15
C LEU A 83 12.20 16.03 8.80
N LEU A 84 13.16 16.55 8.04
CA LEU A 84 14.22 17.43 8.55
C LEU A 84 13.69 18.69 9.27
N PRO A 85 12.65 19.41 8.78
CA PRO A 85 12.18 20.62 9.46
C PRO A 85 11.66 20.34 10.87
N LEU A 86 10.89 19.25 11.04
CA LEU A 86 10.32 18.83 12.32
C LEU A 86 11.39 18.43 13.34
N PHE A 87 12.44 17.74 12.90
CA PHE A 87 13.56 17.36 13.77
C PHE A 87 14.46 18.55 14.14
N VAL A 88 14.69 19.48 13.22
CA VAL A 88 15.45 20.71 13.50
C VAL A 88 14.71 21.59 14.52
N GLU A 89 13.39 21.72 14.40
CA GLU A 89 12.58 22.52 15.32
C GLU A 89 12.48 21.87 16.70
N ALA A 90 12.31 20.54 16.77
CA ALA A 90 12.36 19.79 18.04
C ALA A 90 13.72 19.91 18.74
N ALA A 91 14.83 19.83 18.00
CA ALA A 91 16.17 20.01 18.54
C ALA A 91 16.43 21.45 19.00
N ALA A 92 15.95 22.45 18.24
CA ALA A 92 16.03 23.86 18.62
C ALA A 92 15.20 24.16 19.88
N LEU A 93 14.01 23.59 20.01
CA LEU A 93 13.14 23.74 21.19
C LEU A 93 13.77 23.09 22.43
N ALA A 94 14.38 21.91 22.29
CA ALA A 94 15.09 21.21 23.36
C ALA A 94 16.34 21.98 23.81
N HIS A 95 17.08 22.57 22.86
CA HIS A 95 18.23 23.42 23.17
C HIS A 95 17.81 24.72 23.87
N ARG A 96 16.71 25.35 23.44
CA ARG A 96 16.15 26.57 24.07
C ARG A 96 15.67 26.31 25.50
N ARG A 97 15.01 25.18 25.76
CA ARG A 97 14.61 24.78 27.12
C ARG A 97 15.81 24.54 28.03
N ARG A 98 16.92 24.01 27.50
CA ARG A 98 18.15 23.79 28.28
C ARG A 98 18.81 25.10 28.76
N LEU A 99 18.63 26.20 28.02
CA LEU A 99 19.16 27.52 28.37
C LEU A 99 18.26 28.33 29.32
N GLN A 100 17.03 27.88 29.57
CA GLN A 100 16.05 28.58 30.43
C GLN A 100 15.86 27.91 31.80
N LEU A 101 16.56 26.81 32.09
CA LEU A 101 16.54 26.22 33.43
C LEU A 101 17.40 27.09 34.37
N PRO A 102 16.85 27.63 35.47
CA PRO A 102 17.65 28.34 36.44
C PRO A 102 18.62 27.35 37.10
N VAL A 103 19.92 27.66 37.03
CA VAL A 103 20.91 27.00 37.88
C VAL A 103 20.63 27.48 39.30
N SER A 104 20.03 26.60 40.11
CA SER A 104 19.89 26.81 41.56
C SER A 104 21.17 26.43 42.27
#